data_AF-A0A969GDQ3-F1
#
_entry.id   AF-A0A969GDQ3-F1
#
_cell.length_a   1.000
_cell.length_b   1.000
_cell.length_c   1.000
_cell.angle_alpha   90.00
_cell.angle_beta   90.00
_cell.angle_gamma   90.00
#
_symmetry.space_group_name_H-M   'P 1'
#
loop_
_entity.id
_entity.type
_entity.pdbx_description
1 polymer ?
#
loop_
_entity_poly.entity_id
_entity_poly.type
_entity_poly.pdbx_seq_one_letter_code
_entity_poly.pdbx_strand_id
1 'polypeptide(L)'
;MLGEVSDLNHAASVLGWDQQVNMPPMGAEARGQQLATLGKISQEKFTSDEVGQLIDDLKKEYTDPESDEGAMVRVAARNYEKAKVVPSEFIAEQAIVSSKAIEAWVEARQKSDFSIFLPHLEKMWNW
;
A
#
# COMPACT_ATOMS: atom_id res chain seq x y z
N MET A 1 -2.89 -17.82 1.47
CA MET A 1 -3.19 -16.53 2.13
C MET A 1 -2.11 -15.48 1.87
N LEU A 2 -0.89 -15.60 2.41
CA LEU A 2 0.16 -14.59 2.18
C LEU A 2 0.61 -14.48 0.71
N GLY A 3 0.56 -15.58 -0.05
CA GLY A 3 0.80 -15.56 -1.50
C GLY A 3 -0.15 -14.63 -2.24
N GLU A 4 -1.46 -14.70 -1.98
CA GLU A 4 -2.45 -13.80 -2.61
C GLU A 4 -2.21 -12.34 -2.25
N VAL A 5 -1.89 -12.04 -0.99
CA VAL A 5 -1.51 -10.68 -0.56
C VAL A 5 -0.30 -10.19 -1.36
N SER A 6 0.71 -11.05 -1.54
CA SER A 6 1.87 -10.74 -2.36
C SER A 6 1.51 -10.47 -3.82
N ASP A 7 0.65 -11.29 -4.42
CA ASP A 7 0.23 -11.15 -5.82
C ASP A 7 -0.54 -9.85 -6.05
N LEU A 8 -1.44 -9.49 -5.11
CA LEU A 8 -2.17 -8.22 -5.14
C LEU A 8 -1.21 -7.02 -5.07
N ASN A 9 -0.22 -7.08 -4.17
CA ASN A 9 0.79 -6.03 -4.03
C ASN A 9 1.69 -5.94 -5.26
N HIS A 10 2.04 -7.07 -5.88
CA HIS A 10 2.80 -7.08 -7.14
C HIS A 10 2.00 -6.48 -8.30
N ALA A 11 0.70 -6.83 -8.42
CA ALA A 11 -0.18 -6.22 -9.41
C ALA A 11 -0.29 -4.70 -9.21
N ALA A 12 -0.46 -4.24 -7.96
CA ALA A 12 -0.46 -2.82 -7.62
C ALA A 12 0.88 -2.14 -7.98
N SER A 13 2.00 -2.84 -7.79
CA SER A 13 3.34 -2.32 -8.14
C SER A 13 3.50 -2.11 -9.64
N VAL A 14 3.04 -3.06 -10.47
CA VAL A 14 3.06 -2.91 -11.93
C VAL A 14 2.17 -1.75 -12.38
N LEU A 15 0.98 -1.59 -11.79
CA LEU A 15 0.10 -0.46 -12.07
C LEU A 15 0.71 0.89 -11.65
N GLY A 16 1.43 0.92 -10.52
CA GLY A 16 2.15 2.11 -10.06
C GLY A 16 3.32 2.49 -10.98
N TRP A 17 4.05 1.49 -11.49
CA TRP A 17 5.08 1.70 -12.51
C TRP A 17 4.47 2.24 -13.81
N ASP A 18 3.41 1.60 -14.31
CA ASP A 18 2.72 2.02 -15.53
C ASP A 18 2.24 3.47 -15.42
N GLN A 19 1.74 3.88 -14.25
CA GLN A 19 1.25 5.23 -13.99
C GLN A 19 2.31 6.29 -14.27
N GLN A 20 3.57 5.98 -13.96
CA GLN A 20 4.68 6.93 -14.06
C GLN A 20 5.37 6.91 -15.42
N VAL A 21 5.20 5.82 -16.20
CA VAL A 21 6.02 5.58 -17.40
C VAL A 21 5.18 5.60 -18.68
N ASN A 22 4.05 4.89 -18.71
CA ASN A 22 3.31 4.65 -19.95
C ASN A 22 1.86 5.15 -19.94
N MET A 23 1.28 5.35 -18.75
CA MET A 23 -0.13 5.72 -18.63
C MET A 23 -0.42 7.04 -19.37
N PRO A 24 -1.45 7.11 -20.22
CA PRO A 24 -1.80 8.35 -20.89
C PRO A 24 -2.32 9.40 -19.89
N PRO A 25 -2.24 10.70 -20.26
CA PRO A 25 -2.85 11.79 -19.48
C PRO A 25 -4.33 11.52 -19.18
N MET A 26 -4.84 12.09 -18.07
CA MET A 26 -6.22 11.91 -17.58
C MET A 26 -6.55 10.49 -17.09
N GLY A 27 -5.58 9.57 -17.03
CA GLY A 27 -5.76 8.21 -16.49
C GLY A 27 -5.76 8.12 -14.96
N ALA A 28 -5.41 9.20 -14.24
CA ALA A 28 -5.13 9.14 -12.81
C ALA A 28 -6.32 8.72 -11.94
N GLU A 29 -7.54 9.11 -12.31
CA GLU A 29 -8.73 8.71 -11.56
C GLU A 29 -8.98 7.21 -11.64
N ALA A 30 -9.01 6.66 -12.86
CA ALA A 30 -9.20 5.22 -13.06
C ALA A 30 -8.06 4.40 -12.43
N ARG A 31 -6.80 4.87 -12.56
CA ARG A 31 -5.65 4.25 -11.92
C ARG A 31 -5.75 4.27 -10.39
N GLY A 32 -6.17 5.40 -9.83
CA GLY A 32 -6.43 5.53 -8.39
C GLY A 32 -7.45 4.52 -7.88
N GLN A 33 -8.55 4.31 -8.62
CA GLN A 33 -9.56 3.31 -8.25
C GLN A 33 -9.04 1.86 -8.30
N GLN A 34 -8.23 1.53 -9.31
CA GLN A 34 -7.59 0.20 -9.40
C GLN A 34 -6.65 -0.04 -8.20
N LEU A 35 -5.77 0.92 -7.91
CA LEU A 35 -4.84 0.82 -6.78
C LEU A 35 -5.57 0.80 -5.44
N ALA A 36 -6.64 1.58 -5.28
CA ALA A 36 -7.47 1.60 -4.09
C ALA A 36 -8.12 0.23 -3.84
N THR A 37 -8.66 -0.39 -4.90
CA THR A 37 -9.29 -1.72 -4.82
C THR A 37 -8.27 -2.78 -4.39
N LEU A 38 -7.11 -2.84 -5.07
CA LEU A 38 -6.07 -3.82 -4.75
C LEU A 38 -5.50 -3.61 -3.34
N GLY A 39 -5.22 -2.36 -2.97
CA GLY A 39 -4.71 -2.00 -1.65
C GLY A 39 -5.69 -2.37 -0.54
N LYS A 40 -6.98 -2.06 -0.71
CA LYS A 40 -8.03 -2.41 0.26
C LYS A 40 -8.11 -3.93 0.49
N ILE A 41 -8.20 -4.71 -0.60
CA ILE A 41 -8.31 -6.17 -0.51
C ILE A 41 -7.04 -6.79 0.11
N SER A 42 -5.86 -6.29 -0.28
CA SER A 42 -4.58 -6.73 0.28
C SER A 42 -4.50 -6.46 1.78
N GLN A 43 -4.90 -5.26 2.21
CA GLN A 43 -4.94 -4.86 3.61
C GLN A 43 -5.89 -5.75 4.42
N GLU A 44 -7.15 -5.89 3.99
CA GLU A 44 -8.16 -6.71 4.68
C GLU A 44 -7.72 -8.17 4.84
N LYS A 45 -7.14 -8.75 3.77
CA LYS A 45 -6.63 -10.12 3.81
C LYS A 45 -5.45 -10.25 4.77
N PHE A 46 -4.50 -9.32 4.75
CA PHE A 46 -3.31 -9.40 5.58
C PHE A 46 -3.60 -9.12 7.05
N THR A 47 -4.56 -8.25 7.37
CA THR A 47 -4.92 -7.90 8.75
C THR A 47 -6.04 -8.74 9.33
N SER A 48 -6.42 -9.86 8.68
CA SER A 48 -7.48 -10.74 9.18
C SER A 48 -7.12 -11.36 10.53
N ASP A 49 -8.14 -11.75 11.30
CA ASP A 49 -7.92 -12.44 12.58
C ASP A 49 -7.26 -13.82 12.38
N GLU A 50 -7.52 -14.47 11.24
CA GLU A 50 -6.86 -15.73 10.86
C GLU A 50 -5.34 -15.56 10.72
N VAL A 51 -4.87 -14.49 10.08
CA VAL A 51 -3.43 -14.17 10.01
C VAL A 51 -2.86 -13.94 11.41
N GLY A 52 -3.56 -13.19 12.25
CA GLY A 52 -3.14 -12.92 13.62
C GLY A 52 -2.98 -14.19 14.44
N GLN A 53 -3.97 -15.09 14.37
CA GLN A 53 -3.92 -16.38 15.07
C GLN A 53 -2.76 -17.25 14.59
N LEU A 54 -2.53 -17.35 13.27
CA LEU A 54 -1.40 -18.10 12.72
C LEU A 54 -0.06 -17.55 13.18
N ILE A 55 0.11 -16.22 13.21
CA ILE A 55 1.31 -15.59 13.73
C ILE A 55 1.54 -15.97 15.19
N ASP A 56 0.49 -15.93 16.02
CA ASP A 56 0.61 -16.24 17.45
C ASP A 56 0.89 -17.72 17.72
N ASP A 57 0.41 -18.63 16.88
CA ASP A 57 0.75 -20.05 16.98
C ASP A 57 2.17 -20.33 16.52
N LEU A 58 2.61 -19.72 15.41
CA LEU A 58 3.97 -19.86 14.90
C LEU A 58 5.02 -19.27 15.86
N LYS A 59 4.70 -18.21 16.61
CA LYS A 59 5.57 -17.68 17.68
C LYS A 59 5.83 -18.69 18.79
N LYS A 60 4.88 -19.61 19.06
CA LYS A 60 5.04 -20.66 20.08
C LYS A 60 5.85 -21.85 19.54
N GLU A 61 5.75 -22.11 18.23
CA GLU A 61 6.47 -23.19 17.56
C GLU A 61 7.94 -22.83 17.31
N TYR A 62 8.19 -21.63 16.78
CA TYR A 62 9.54 -21.14 16.44
C TYR A 62 10.08 -20.21 17.51
N THR A 63 10.61 -20.81 18.59
CA THR A 63 11.05 -20.07 19.79
C THR A 63 12.45 -19.48 19.68
N ASP A 64 13.29 -19.98 18.77
CA ASP A 64 14.60 -19.38 18.49
C ASP A 64 14.42 -18.21 17.51
N PRO A 65 14.56 -16.95 17.95
CA PRO A 65 14.39 -15.81 17.06
C PRO A 65 15.50 -15.71 15.99
N GLU A 66 16.64 -16.36 16.16
CA GLU A 66 17.75 -16.27 15.22
C GLU A 66 17.73 -17.36 14.15
N SER A 67 16.79 -18.32 14.21
CA SER A 67 16.54 -19.22 13.08
C SER A 67 15.85 -18.48 11.93
N ASP A 68 15.96 -19.01 10.71
CA ASP A 68 15.31 -18.42 9.53
C ASP A 68 13.78 -18.33 9.72
N GLU A 69 13.17 -19.37 10.26
CA GLU A 69 11.73 -19.41 10.56
C GLU A 69 11.36 -18.42 11.68
N GLY A 70 12.12 -18.38 12.77
CA GLY A 70 11.89 -17.44 13.88
C GLY A 70 12.05 -15.98 13.45
N ALA A 71 13.01 -15.69 12.57
CA ALA A 71 13.19 -14.38 11.95
C ALA A 71 12.01 -14.02 11.04
N MET A 72 11.54 -14.96 10.21
CA MET A 72 10.36 -14.77 9.36
C MET A 72 9.11 -14.46 10.19
N VAL A 73 8.85 -15.23 11.25
CA VAL A 73 7.72 -15.01 12.16
C VAL A 73 7.81 -13.65 12.85
N ARG A 74 9.00 -13.25 13.33
CA ARG A 74 9.22 -11.93 13.95
C ARG A 74 8.90 -10.79 12.98
N VAL A 75 9.34 -10.89 11.72
CA VAL A 75 9.08 -9.87 10.70
C VAL A 75 7.60 -9.83 10.33
N ALA A 76 6.97 -11.00 10.13
CA ALA A 76 5.54 -11.10 9.83
C ALA A 76 4.69 -10.49 10.95
N ALA A 77 4.98 -10.81 12.21
CA ALA A 77 4.32 -10.24 13.38
C ALA A 77 4.45 -8.70 13.41
N ARG A 78 5.67 -8.18 13.25
CA ARG A 78 5.90 -6.72 13.23
C ARG A 78 5.11 -6.04 12.11
N ASN A 79 5.06 -6.66 10.92
CA ASN A 79 4.33 -6.09 9.79
C ASN A 79 2.81 -6.15 10.02
N TYR A 80 2.30 -7.25 10.57
CA TYR A 80 0.88 -7.40 10.92
C TYR A 80 0.44 -6.35 11.94
N GLU A 81 1.17 -6.18 13.05
CA GLU A 81 0.83 -5.19 14.09
C GLU A 81 0.76 -3.77 13.51
N LYS A 82 1.72 -3.40 12.65
CA LYS A 82 1.72 -2.10 11.98
C LYS A 82 0.59 -1.94 10.97
N ALA A 83 0.27 -3.00 10.23
CA ALA A 83 -0.81 -2.96 9.25
C ALA A 83 -2.17 -2.89 9.94
N LYS A 84 -2.40 -3.68 11.00
CA LYS A 84 -3.69 -3.81 11.68
C LYS A 84 -4.24 -2.49 12.23
N VAL A 85 -3.38 -1.56 12.60
CA VAL A 85 -3.80 -0.23 13.09
C VAL A 85 -4.24 0.74 11.98
N VAL A 86 -4.05 0.37 10.71
CA VAL A 86 -4.41 1.20 9.55
C VAL A 86 -5.72 0.67 8.93
N PRO A 87 -6.80 1.46 8.91
CA PRO A 87 -8.06 1.07 8.26
C PRO A 87 -7.89 0.81 6.76
N SER A 88 -8.58 -0.19 6.21
CA SER A 88 -8.51 -0.51 4.78
C SER A 88 -9.11 0.59 3.90
N GLU A 89 -10.10 1.32 4.42
CA GLU A 89 -10.64 2.52 3.78
C GLU A 89 -9.59 3.63 3.63
N PHE A 90 -8.70 3.78 4.62
CA PHE A 90 -7.63 4.76 4.54
C PHE A 90 -6.62 4.42 3.43
N ILE A 91 -6.26 3.14 3.30
CA ILE A 91 -5.41 2.67 2.19
C ILE A 91 -6.04 2.98 0.84
N ALA A 92 -7.35 2.77 0.71
CA ALA A 92 -8.09 3.07 -0.51
C ALA A 92 -8.11 4.58 -0.83
N GLU A 93 -8.40 5.43 0.16
CA GLU A 93 -8.37 6.88 -0.01
C GLU A 93 -6.98 7.39 -0.39
N GLN A 94 -5.95 6.93 0.33
CA GLN A 94 -4.56 7.27 0.09
C GLN A 94 -4.15 6.96 -1.35
N ALA A 95 -4.56 5.81 -1.90
CA ALA A 95 -4.26 5.45 -3.28
C ALA A 95 -4.88 6.43 -4.29
N ILE A 96 -6.15 6.81 -4.11
CA ILE A 96 -6.83 7.77 -4.99
C ILE A 96 -6.15 9.14 -4.93
N VAL A 97 -5.87 9.62 -3.72
CA VAL A 97 -5.22 10.92 -3.51
C VAL A 97 -3.83 10.94 -4.13
N SER A 98 -3.03 9.89 -3.89
CA SER A 98 -1.68 9.78 -4.42
C SER A 98 -1.66 9.71 -5.94
N SER A 99 -2.58 8.97 -6.57
CA SER A 99 -2.65 8.92 -8.03
C SER A 99 -2.94 10.28 -8.66
N LYS A 100 -3.86 11.07 -8.07
CA LYS A 100 -4.14 12.44 -8.52
C LYS A 100 -2.96 13.38 -8.27
N ALA A 101 -2.28 13.23 -7.13
CA ALA A 101 -1.12 14.03 -6.76
C ALA A 101 0.07 13.82 -7.71
N ILE A 102 0.29 12.60 -8.20
CA ILE A 102 1.34 12.30 -9.19
C ILE A 102 1.12 13.09 -10.48
N GLU A 103 -0.11 13.13 -11.01
CA GLU A 103 -0.43 13.88 -12.23
C GLU A 103 -0.20 15.39 -12.04
N ALA A 104 -0.69 15.94 -10.92
CA ALA A 104 -0.45 17.35 -10.56
C ALA A 104 1.04 17.66 -10.40
N TRP A 105 1.83 16.74 -9.83
CA TRP A 105 3.27 16.90 -9.68
C TRP A 105 4.00 16.93 -11.03
N VAL A 106 3.63 16.05 -11.97
CA VAL A 106 4.21 16.04 -13.32
C VAL A 106 3.97 17.39 -14.01
N GLU A 107 2.76 17.91 -13.93
CA GLU A 107 2.41 19.23 -14.48
C GLU A 107 3.18 20.36 -13.79
N ALA A 108 3.18 20.39 -12.45
CA ALA A 108 3.89 21.37 -11.63
C ALA A 108 5.37 21.41 -12.00
N ARG A 109 6.01 20.25 -12.17
CA ARG A 109 7.42 20.15 -12.54
C ARG A 109 7.68 20.67 -13.96
N GLN A 110 6.84 20.33 -14.92
CA GLN A 110 6.97 20.83 -16.30
C GLN A 110 6.84 22.35 -16.38
N LYS A 111 5.93 22.92 -15.59
CA LYS A 111 5.69 24.37 -15.55
C LYS A 111 6.60 25.12 -14.57
N SER A 112 7.39 24.39 -13.78
CA SER A 112 8.13 24.95 -12.64
C SER A 112 7.23 25.77 -11.69
N ASP A 113 6.00 25.31 -11.50
CA ASP A 113 4.96 25.99 -10.71
C ASP A 113 4.49 25.08 -9.57
N PHE A 114 5.03 25.32 -8.38
CA PHE A 114 4.69 24.56 -7.18
C PHE A 114 3.23 24.74 -6.74
N SER A 115 2.58 25.85 -7.10
CA SER A 115 1.21 26.15 -6.66
C SER A 115 0.21 25.10 -7.16
N ILE A 116 0.51 24.43 -8.27
CA ILE A 116 -0.30 23.34 -8.85
C ILE A 116 -0.30 22.11 -7.92
N PHE A 117 0.84 21.79 -7.30
CA PHE A 117 0.99 20.61 -6.45
C PHE A 117 0.64 20.87 -4.98
N LEU A 118 0.78 22.11 -4.50
CA LEU A 118 0.53 22.50 -3.12
C LEU A 118 -0.79 21.95 -2.51
N PRO A 119 -1.98 22.10 -3.13
CA PRO A 119 -3.21 21.60 -2.53
C PRO A 119 -3.25 20.06 -2.41
N HIS A 120 -2.55 19.35 -3.29
CA HIS A 120 -2.41 17.89 -3.20
C HIS A 120 -1.46 17.49 -2.07
N LEU A 121 -0.35 18.21 -1.89
CA LEU A 121 0.59 17.98 -0.81
C LEU A 121 -0.05 18.23 0.56
N GLU A 122 -0.81 19.31 0.72
CA GLU A 122 -1.54 19.59 1.97
C GLU A 122 -2.52 18.47 2.29
N LYS A 123 -3.23 17.94 1.28
CA LYS A 123 -4.13 16.80 1.47
C LYS A 123 -3.38 15.53 1.90
N MET A 124 -2.18 15.29 1.37
CA MET A 124 -1.36 14.12 1.73
C MET A 124 -0.71 14.25 3.11
N TRP A 125 -0.42 15.46 3.56
CA TRP A 125 0.25 15.72 4.83
C TRP A 125 -0.70 15.64 6.04
N ASN A 126 -1.98 15.95 5.82
CA ASN A 126 -3.00 16.02 6.89
C ASN A 126 -3.67 14.67 7.19
N TRP A 127 -2.96 13.56 7.01
CA TRP A 127 -3.42 12.21 7.36
C TRP A 127 -3.18 11.86 8.83
#